data_AF-A0A7L0D7P9-F1
#
_entry.id   AF-A0A7L0D7P9-F1
#
_cell.length_a   1.000
_cell.length_b   1.000
_cell.length_c   1.000
_cell.angle_alpha   90.00
_cell.angle_beta   90.00
_cell.angle_gamma   90.00
#
_symmetry.space_group_name_H-M   'P 1'
#
loop_
_entity.id
_entity.type
_entity.pdbx_description
1 polymer ?
#
loop_
_entity_poly.entity_id
_entity_poly.type
_entity_poly.pdbx_seq_one_letter_code
_entity_poly.pdbx_strand_id
1 'polypeptide(L)' 'LLGGSTMAFLKLMGRCALILLLAVVCDAVGLIILLVGLFAPLSSWDFFVYLGALVMAFSLVFWVLWYTFNIEVPYRELGF' A
#
# COMPACT_ATOMS: atom_id res chain seq x y z
N LEU A 1 4.74 22.78 -18.55
CA LEU A 1 3.93 22.94 -17.32
C LEU A 1 3.48 21.63 -16.66
N LEU A 2 3.73 20.45 -17.25
CA LEU A 2 3.32 19.15 -16.68
C LEU A 2 4.50 18.29 -16.14
N GLY A 3 5.59 18.92 -15.69
CA GLY A 3 6.83 18.21 -15.30
C GLY A 3 7.24 18.38 -13.83
N GLY A 4 6.69 19.35 -13.10
CA GLY A 4 7.07 19.64 -11.71
C GLY A 4 6.38 18.72 -10.69
N SER A 5 5.07 18.48 -10.87
CA SER A 5 4.28 17.70 -9.91
C SER A 5 4.65 16.22 -9.90
N THR A 6 4.93 15.63 -11.06
CA THR A 6 5.28 14.21 -11.21
C THR A 6 6.63 13.90 -10.57
N MET A 7 7.62 14.78 -10.76
CA MET A 7 8.98 14.62 -10.22
C MET A 7 9.01 14.80 -8.69
N ALA A 8 8.15 15.66 -8.14
CA ALA A 8 7.98 15.81 -6.69
C ALA A 8 7.30 14.59 -6.05
N PHE A 9 6.28 14.03 -6.71
CA PHE A 9 5.60 12.82 -6.26
C PHE A 9 6.56 11.62 -6.25
N LEU A 10 7.37 11.45 -7.31
CA LEU A 10 8.40 10.40 -7.37
C LEU A 10 9.47 10.54 -6.29
N LYS A 11 9.84 11.77 -5.90
CA LYS A 11 10.75 12.02 -4.76
C LYS A 11 10.12 11.68 -3.42
N LEU A 12 8.81 11.89 -3.24
CA LEU A 12 8.09 11.61 -1.99
C LEU A 12 7.86 10.11 -1.77
N MET A 13 7.78 9.31 -2.85
CA MET A 13 7.44 7.89 -2.82
C MET A 13 8.61 6.94 -2.47
N GLY A 14 9.81 7.47 -2.25
CA GLY A 14 11.01 6.67 -1.97
C GLY A 14 11.58 5.95 -3.22
N ARG A 15 12.69 5.21 -3.05
CA ARG A 15 13.35 4.50 -4.17
C ARG A 15 12.48 3.44 -4.84
N CYS A 16 11.42 2.96 -4.16
CA CYS A 16 10.56 1.90 -4.66
C CYS A 16 9.07 2.31 -4.73
N ALA A 17 8.80 3.38 -5.48
CA ALA A 17 7.47 3.95 -5.70
C ALA A 17 6.41 2.93 -6.20
N LEU A 18 6.81 1.92 -6.97
CA LEU A 18 5.89 0.89 -7.48
C LEU A 18 5.35 -0.03 -6.37
N ILE A 19 6.19 -0.41 -5.40
CA ILE A 19 5.75 -1.27 -4.29
C ILE A 19 4.79 -0.49 -3.38
N LEU A 20 5.07 0.79 -3.13
CA LEU A 20 4.19 1.66 -2.38
C LEU A 20 2.82 1.81 -3.08
N LEU A 21 2.83 2.05 -4.39
CA LEU A 21 1.59 2.17 -5.15
C LEU A 21 0.77 0.88 -5.06
N LEU A 22 1.41 -0.28 -5.19
CA LEU A 22 0.73 -1.57 -5.08
C LEU A 22 0.11 -1.77 -3.68
N ALA A 23 0.85 -1.42 -2.62
CA ALA A 23 0.34 -1.48 -1.25
C ALA A 23 -0.93 -0.61 -1.07
N VAL A 24 -0.86 0.65 -1.48
CA VAL A 24 -1.99 1.59 -1.36
C VAL A 24 -3.20 1.15 -2.19
N VAL A 25 -2.97 0.65 -3.41
CA VAL A 25 -4.05 0.13 -4.26
C VAL A 25 -4.69 -1.11 -3.63
N CYS A 26 -3.88 -2.04 -3.12
CA CYS A 26 -4.40 -3.22 -2.41
C CYS A 26 -5.22 -2.82 -1.17
N ASP A 27 -4.76 -1.86 -0.37
CA ASP A 27 -5.51 -1.35 0.79
C ASP A 27 -6.85 -0.74 0.37
N ALA A 28 -6.84 0.13 -0.64
CA ALA A 28 -8.06 0.77 -1.12
C ALA A 28 -9.06 -0.25 -1.66
N VAL A 29 -8.60 -1.22 -2.45
CA VAL A 29 -9.44 -2.31 -2.98
C VAL A 29 -9.97 -3.19 -1.84
N GLY A 30 -9.11 -3.61 -0.90
CA GLY A 30 -9.50 -4.43 0.25
C GLY A 30 -10.53 -3.72 1.14
N LEU A 31 -10.33 -2.43 1.41
CA LEU A 31 -11.27 -1.60 2.17
C LEU A 31 -12.61 -1.48 1.46
N ILE A 32 -12.63 -1.19 0.15
CA ILE A 32 -13.87 -1.08 -0.63
C ILE A 32 -14.64 -2.42 -0.59
N ILE A 33 -13.95 -3.54 -0.84
CA ILE A 33 -14.56 -4.88 -0.82
C ILE A 33 -15.14 -5.19 0.56
N LEU A 34 -14.41 -4.86 1.64
CA LEU A 34 -14.86 -5.08 3.02
C LEU A 34 -16.09 -4.22 3.34
N LEU A 35 -16.07 -2.93 2.99
CA LEU A 35 -17.20 -2.02 3.18
C LEU A 35 -18.44 -2.47 2.38
N VAL A 36 -18.25 -2.93 1.15
CA VAL A 36 -19.34 -3.52 0.35
C VAL A 36 -19.89 -4.77 1.05
N GLY A 37 -19.04 -5.66 1.55
CA GLY A 37 -19.48 -6.83 2.31
C GLY A 37 -20.23 -6.48 3.59
N LEU A 38 -19.86 -5.39 4.27
CA LEU A 38 -20.49 -4.97 5.53
C LEU A 38 -21.81 -4.23 5.33
N PHE A 39 -21.91 -3.36 4.30
CA PHE A 39 -23.02 -2.42 4.15
C PHE A 39 -23.99 -2.75 3.01
N ALA A 40 -23.57 -3.52 2.00
CA ALA A 40 -24.46 -3.85 0.89
C ALA A 40 -25.34 -5.06 1.24
N PRO A 41 -26.63 -5.08 0.85
CA PRO A 41 -27.54 -6.20 1.10
C PRO A 41 -27.28 -7.34 0.09
N LEU A 42 -26.10 -7.95 0.15
CA LEU A 42 -25.69 -9.04 -0.72
C LEU A 42 -25.96 -10.39 -0.05
N SER A 43 -26.45 -11.37 -0.81
CA SER A 43 -26.66 -12.73 -0.28
C SER A 43 -25.35 -13.43 0.10
N SER A 44 -24.22 -12.99 -0.45
CA SER A 44 -22.88 -13.57 -0.23
C SER A 44 -21.94 -12.59 0.49
N TRP A 45 -22.49 -11.76 1.38
CA TRP A 45 -21.76 -10.75 2.15
C TRP A 45 -20.52 -11.29 2.86
N ASP A 46 -20.61 -12.51 3.42
CA ASP A 46 -19.49 -13.21 4.08
C ASP A 46 -18.26 -13.31 3.18
N PHE A 47 -18.45 -13.67 1.90
CA PHE A 47 -17.34 -13.81 0.95
C PHE A 47 -16.62 -12.47 0.74
N PHE A 48 -17.36 -11.36 0.61
CA PHE A 48 -16.76 -10.03 0.45
C PHE A 48 -16.02 -9.60 1.72
N VAL A 49 -16.57 -9.84 2.90
CA VAL A 49 -15.89 -9.52 4.17
C VAL A 49 -14.56 -10.30 4.28
N TYR A 50 -14.57 -11.61 4.04
CA TYR A 50 -13.36 -12.43 4.10
C TYR A 50 -12.35 -12.07 3.01
N LEU A 51 -12.80 -11.84 1.77
CA LEU A 51 -11.91 -11.44 0.67
C LEU A 51 -11.29 -10.07 0.93
N GLY A 52 -12.08 -9.08 1.39
CA GLY A 52 -11.59 -7.75 1.70
C GLY A 52 -10.55 -7.76 2.83
N ALA A 53 -10.83 -8.52 3.90
CA ALA A 53 -9.89 -8.71 5.00
C ALA A 53 -8.59 -9.40 4.54
N LEU A 54 -8.69 -10.44 3.69
CA LEU A 54 -7.54 -11.14 3.14
C LEU A 54 -6.67 -10.21 2.27
N VAL A 55 -7.30 -9.38 1.42
CA VAL A 55 -6.58 -8.42 0.58
C VAL A 55 -5.86 -7.37 1.43
N MET A 56 -6.49 -6.85 2.49
CA MET A 56 -5.81 -5.92 3.40
C MET A 56 -4.64 -6.59 4.14
N ALA A 57 -4.81 -7.83 4.61
CA ALA A 57 -3.72 -8.57 5.25
C ALA A 57 -2.55 -8.81 4.28
N PHE A 58 -2.85 -9.16 3.03
CA PHE A 58 -1.84 -9.34 1.99
C PHE A 58 -1.08 -8.04 1.67
N SER A 59 -1.77 -6.89 1.71
CA SER A 59 -1.15 -5.57 1.49
C SER A 59 -0.03 -5.24 2.49
N LEU A 60 -0.11 -5.74 3.73
CA LEU A 60 0.95 -5.58 4.73
C LEU A 60 2.31 -6.10 4.24
N VAL A 61 2.33 -7.13 3.38
CA VAL A 61 3.57 -7.65 2.77
C VAL A 61 4.23 -6.56 1.92
N PHE A 62 3.46 -5.83 1.12
CA PHE A 62 4.00 -4.74 0.29
C PHE A 62 4.47 -3.56 1.14
N TRP A 63 3.76 -3.24 2.23
CA TRP A 63 4.22 -2.24 3.19
C TRP A 63 5.57 -2.60 3.83
N VAL A 64 5.75 -3.85 4.25
CA VAL A 64 7.01 -4.34 4.81
C VAL A 64 8.14 -4.30 3.77
N LEU A 65 7.86 -4.72 2.53
CA LEU A 65 8.84 -4.66 1.44
C LEU A 65 9.24 -3.22 1.13
N TRP A 66 8.26 -2.32 0.98
CA TRP A 66 8.54 -0.90 0.72
C TRP A 66 9.36 -0.28 1.84
N TYR A 67 9.00 -0.54 3.12
CA TYR A 67 9.76 -0.03 4.26
C TYR A 67 11.20 -0.56 4.22
N THR A 68 11.39 -1.87 4.07
CA THR A 68 12.72 -2.51 3.98
C THR A 68 13.59 -1.89 2.88
N PHE A 69 13.04 -1.66 1.69
CA PHE A 69 13.77 -1.07 0.57
C PHE A 69 13.99 0.45 0.68
N ASN A 70 13.27 1.12 1.58
CA ASN A 70 13.36 2.56 1.80
C ASN A 70 14.14 2.93 3.08
N ILE A 71 14.64 1.97 3.85
CA ILE A 71 15.54 2.23 4.98
C ILE A 71 16.91 2.66 4.43
N GLU A 72 17.25 3.93 4.63
CA GLU A 72 18.55 4.50 4.30
C GLU A 72 19.32 4.71 5.61
N VAL A 73 20.28 3.83 5.90
CA VAL A 73 21.11 3.94 7.11
C VAL A 73 22.22 4.95 6.85
N PRO A 74 22.29 6.07 7.59
CA PRO A 74 23.35 7.05 7.38
C PRO A 74 24.70 6.46 7.80
N TYR A 75 25.69 6.52 6.90
CA TYR A 75 27.04 5.99 7.14
C TYR A 75 27.73 6.58 8.39
N ARG A 76 27.31 7.77 8.82
CA ARG A 76 27.84 8.45 10.00
C ARG A 76 27.55 7.70 11.32
N GLU A 77 26.54 6.84 11.33
CA GLU A 77 26.15 5.99 12.46
C GLU A 77 26.89 4.63 12.44
N LEU A 78 27.64 4.31 11.37
CA LEU A 78 28.33 3.02 11.19
C LEU A 78 29.79 3.02 11.72
N GLY A 79 30.25 4.11 12.33
CA GLY A 79 31.51 4.15 13.08
C GLY A 79 32.80 4.10 12.25
N PHE A 80 32.75 4.45 10.96
CA PHE A 80 33.94 4.61 10.11
C PHE A 80 34.35 6.08 10.00
#